data_AF-A0A942Y2V1-F1
#
_entry.id   AF-A0A942Y2V1-F1
#
_cell.length_a   1.000
_cell.length_b   1.000
_cell.length_c   1.000
_cell.angle_alpha   90.00
_cell.angle_beta   90.00
_cell.angle_gamma   90.00
#
_symmetry.space_group_name_H-M   'P 1'
#
loop_
_entity.id
_entity.type
_entity.pdbx_description
1 polymer ?
#
loop_
_entity_poly.entity_id
_entity_poly.type
_entity_poly.pdbx_seq_one_letter_code
_entity_poly.pdbx_strand_id
1 'polypeptide(L)'
;MRDRFNYGVIEGEVSAQYNDMKGLVALDGHGIGSLYDMCRANGINMDDYYLLGVGFYDGGIDGIFTLDSVSIHVLLIDKHEYASDTYDELAQKLSQEAEVHAIRKSFDVKLTDLYKYFKRFDCFALTDMSSNIKKLNIEEQ
;
A
#
# COMPACT_ATOMS: atom_id res chain seq x y z
N MET A 1 -12.82 -20.60 -0.45
CA MET A 1 -11.97 -19.77 -1.32
C MET A 1 -11.77 -18.46 -0.58
N ARG A 2 -10.53 -18.03 -0.30
CA ARG A 2 -10.31 -16.64 0.12
C ARG A 2 -10.71 -15.77 -1.06
N ASP A 3 -11.56 -14.77 -0.84
CA ASP A 3 -11.78 -13.70 -1.82
C ASP A 3 -10.39 -13.20 -2.23
N ARG A 4 -10.05 -13.34 -3.51
CA ARG A 4 -8.68 -13.06 -3.98
C ARG A 4 -8.45 -11.56 -3.90
N PHE A 5 -7.76 -11.12 -2.86
CA PHE A 5 -7.12 -9.82 -2.85
C PHE A 5 -6.19 -9.73 -4.08
N ASN A 6 -6.38 -8.70 -4.92
CA ASN A 6 -5.77 -8.63 -6.24
C ASN A 6 -4.36 -8.05 -6.18
N TYR A 7 -3.40 -8.80 -5.64
CA TYR A 7 -2.01 -8.34 -5.49
C TYR A 7 -1.34 -7.95 -6.82
N GLY A 8 -1.79 -8.52 -7.94
CA GLY A 8 -1.20 -8.26 -9.25
C GLY A 8 -1.32 -6.80 -9.71
N VAL A 9 -2.29 -6.03 -9.19
CA VAL A 9 -2.50 -4.62 -9.60
C VAL A 9 -1.42 -3.67 -9.09
N ILE A 10 -0.63 -4.07 -8.09
CA ILE A 10 0.43 -3.25 -7.50
C ILE A 10 1.83 -3.83 -7.68
N GLU A 11 1.98 -4.93 -8.43
CA GLU A 11 3.28 -5.61 -8.61
C GLU A 11 4.35 -4.69 -9.22
N GLY A 12 3.94 -3.74 -10.07
CA GLY A 12 4.83 -2.73 -10.66
C GLY A 12 5.05 -1.48 -9.80
N GLU A 13 4.28 -1.28 -8.72
CA GLU A 13 4.36 -0.08 -7.88
C GLU A 13 5.41 -0.19 -6.76
N VAL A 14 5.88 -1.41 -6.49
CA VAL A 14 6.87 -1.70 -5.44
C VAL A 14 8.19 -2.10 -6.09
N SER A 15 9.21 -1.26 -5.94
CA SER A 15 10.55 -1.52 -6.48
C SER A 15 11.65 -0.83 -5.68
N ALA A 16 12.81 -1.47 -5.57
CA ALA A 16 14.06 -0.83 -5.16
C ALA A 16 15.01 -0.66 -6.36
N GLN A 17 16.06 0.14 -6.22
CA GLN A 17 17.03 0.41 -7.30
C GLN A 17 17.62 -0.87 -7.91
N TYR A 18 17.92 -1.88 -7.08
CA TYR A 18 18.45 -3.18 -7.51
C TYR A 18 17.41 -4.30 -7.51
N ASN A 19 16.35 -4.15 -6.70
CA ASN A 19 15.17 -5.03 -6.67
C ASN A 19 15.45 -6.53 -6.50
N ASP A 20 16.52 -6.88 -5.76
CA ASP A 20 17.01 -8.26 -5.59
C ASP A 20 16.03 -9.22 -4.88
N MET A 21 15.06 -8.65 -4.15
CA MET A 21 14.02 -9.38 -3.44
C MET A 21 12.67 -8.72 -3.68
N LYS A 22 11.63 -9.53 -3.86
CA LYS A 22 10.24 -9.09 -4.01
C LYS A 22 9.37 -9.78 -2.96
N GLY A 23 8.39 -9.06 -2.44
CA GLY A 23 7.66 -9.52 -1.27
C GLY A 23 6.28 -8.92 -1.13
N LEU A 24 5.63 -9.33 -0.05
CA LEU A 24 4.32 -8.83 0.37
C LEU A 24 4.49 -8.12 1.71
N VAL A 25 3.66 -7.11 1.92
CA VAL A 25 3.52 -6.42 3.20
C VAL A 25 2.11 -6.64 3.73
N ALA A 26 2.01 -6.95 5.01
CA ALA A 26 0.75 -6.95 5.75
C ALA A 26 0.73 -5.80 6.75
N LEU A 27 -0.41 -5.09 6.83
CA LEU A 27 -0.58 -3.92 7.68
C LEU A 27 -1.80 -4.08 8.57
N ASP A 28 -1.61 -3.92 9.88
CA ASP A 28 -2.70 -3.73 10.83
C ASP A 28 -2.82 -2.23 11.14
N GLY A 29 -3.89 -1.59 10.69
CA GLY A 29 -4.25 -0.24 11.13
C GLY A 29 -4.97 -0.25 12.49
N HIS A 30 -5.27 0.94 13.02
CA HIS A 30 -6.28 1.10 14.08
C HIS A 30 -7.73 1.01 13.53
N GLY A 31 -7.85 0.76 12.22
CA GLY A 31 -9.06 0.76 11.42
C GLY A 31 -8.79 1.52 10.12
N ILE A 32 -9.61 1.34 9.08
CA ILE A 32 -9.41 2.08 7.81
C ILE A 32 -9.47 3.61 8.03
N GLY A 33 -10.23 4.07 9.03
CA GLY A 33 -10.33 5.48 9.42
C GLY A 33 -8.99 6.13 9.79
N SER A 34 -8.07 5.41 10.44
CA SER A 34 -6.77 5.99 10.79
C SER A 34 -5.90 6.30 9.57
N LEU A 35 -6.07 5.55 8.48
CA LEU A 35 -5.40 5.82 7.22
C LEU A 35 -6.02 7.01 6.48
N TYR A 36 -7.34 7.19 6.59
CA TYR A 36 -8.01 8.40 6.10
C TYR A 36 -7.54 9.64 6.87
N ASP A 37 -7.40 9.53 8.19
CA ASP A 37 -6.90 10.62 9.02
C ASP A 37 -5.43 10.95 8.72
N MET A 38 -4.60 9.95 8.43
CA MET A 38 -3.24 10.16 7.91
C MET A 38 -3.26 10.97 6.62
N CYS A 39 -4.11 10.60 5.65
CA CYS A 39 -4.21 11.33 4.38
C CYS A 39 -4.64 12.79 4.60
N ARG A 40 -5.66 13.02 5.44
CA ARG A 40 -6.13 14.37 5.79
C ARG A 40 -5.05 15.21 6.48
N ALA A 41 -4.36 14.63 7.46
CA ALA A 41 -3.28 15.30 8.19
C ALA A 41 -2.13 15.73 7.26
N ASN A 42 -1.97 15.06 6.12
CA ASN A 42 -0.97 15.36 5.11
C ASN A 42 -1.55 16.06 3.87
N GLY A 43 -2.70 16.74 4.01
CA GLY A 43 -3.23 17.68 3.02
C GLY A 43 -4.06 17.05 1.90
N ILE A 44 -4.46 15.78 2.02
CA ILE A 44 -5.35 15.14 1.03
C ILE A 44 -6.80 15.32 1.46
N ASN A 45 -7.62 15.92 0.58
CA ASN A 45 -9.06 16.02 0.77
C ASN A 45 -9.75 14.67 0.56
N MET A 46 -9.93 13.88 1.61
CA MET A 46 -10.57 12.56 1.52
C MET A 46 -12.08 12.60 1.23
N ASP A 47 -12.68 13.78 1.15
CA ASP A 47 -14.05 13.92 0.67
C ASP A 47 -14.14 13.65 -0.84
N ASP A 48 -13.06 13.91 -1.58
CA ASP A 48 -12.98 13.67 -3.03
C ASP A 48 -12.49 12.27 -3.40
N TYR A 49 -11.98 11.48 -2.44
CA TYR A 49 -11.30 10.22 -2.74
C TYR A 49 -11.71 9.03 -1.87
N TYR A 50 -11.69 7.83 -2.46
CA TYR A 50 -11.60 6.58 -1.72
C TYR A 50 -10.16 6.08 -1.68
N LEU A 51 -9.73 5.60 -0.52
CA LEU A 51 -8.42 4.97 -0.37
C LEU A 51 -8.43 3.54 -0.94
N LEU A 52 -7.60 3.29 -1.96
CA LEU A 52 -7.41 1.97 -2.58
C LEU A 52 -6.26 1.19 -1.96
N GLY A 53 -5.16 1.87 -1.64
CA GLY A 53 -3.95 1.21 -1.14
C GLY A 53 -2.98 2.17 -0.49
N VAL A 54 -2.08 1.60 0.33
CA VAL A 54 -1.00 2.33 0.99
C VAL A 54 0.28 1.52 0.86
N GLY A 55 1.37 2.22 0.55
CA GLY A 55 2.73 1.72 0.58
C GLY A 55 3.65 2.71 1.27
N PHE A 56 4.86 2.25 1.59
CA PHE A 56 5.91 3.08 2.15
C PHE A 56 7.22 2.80 1.46
N TYR A 57 8.04 3.83 1.36
CA TYR A 57 9.36 3.78 0.76
C TYR A 57 10.31 4.61 1.61
N ASP A 58 11.47 4.04 1.92
CA ASP A 58 12.61 4.78 2.41
C ASP A 58 13.84 4.33 1.60
N GLY A 59 14.71 5.29 1.28
CA GLY A 59 15.85 5.09 0.41
C GLY A 59 16.91 6.16 0.65
N GLY A 60 18.01 5.77 1.28
CA GLY A 60 19.19 6.62 1.42
C GLY A 60 20.09 6.55 0.18
N ILE A 61 20.70 7.66 -0.18
CA ILE A 61 21.81 7.70 -1.14
C ILE A 61 23.11 7.44 -0.35
N ASP A 62 23.94 6.51 -0.81
CA ASP A 62 25.31 6.24 -0.30
C ASP A 62 25.43 5.80 1.17
N GLY A 63 24.43 5.10 1.72
CA GLY A 63 24.53 4.46 3.05
C GLY A 63 24.46 5.42 4.24
N ILE A 64 24.19 6.71 4.00
CA ILE A 64 23.91 7.69 5.06
C ILE A 64 22.39 7.69 5.28
N PHE A 65 21.95 7.08 6.38
CA PHE A 65 20.55 7.08 6.79
C PHE A 65 20.36 8.01 8.00
N THR A 66 19.54 9.03 7.82
CA THR A 66 18.84 9.69 8.94
C THR A 66 17.41 9.16 8.92
N LEU A 67 17.15 8.14 9.73
CA LEU A 67 15.86 7.45 9.81
C LEU A 67 14.82 8.34 10.53
N ASP A 68 14.57 9.54 10.02
CA ASP A 68 13.69 10.54 10.62
C ASP A 68 12.26 10.45 10.05
N SER A 69 12.14 10.12 8.77
CA SER A 69 10.87 10.00 8.05
C SER A 69 10.87 8.86 7.05
N VAL A 70 9.68 8.37 6.73
CA VAL A 70 9.43 7.45 5.62
C VAL A 70 8.50 8.14 4.62
N SER A 71 8.72 7.90 3.33
CA SER A 71 7.79 8.36 2.31
C SER A 71 6.59 7.41 2.27
N ILE A 72 5.39 7.96 2.42
CA ILE A 72 4.13 7.23 2.28
C ILE A 72 3.59 7.47 0.87
N HIS A 73 3.16 6.39 0.23
CA HIS A 73 2.43 6.42 -1.04
C HIS A 73 1.01 5.93 -0.81
N VAL A 74 0.04 6.68 -1.30
CA VAL A 74 -1.36 6.27 -1.28
C VAL A 74 -1.91 6.19 -2.69
N LEU A 75 -2.68 5.15 -2.96
CA LEU A 75 -3.46 4.99 -4.17
C LEU A 75 -4.90 5.38 -3.88
N LEU A 76 -5.47 6.26 -4.69
CA LEU A 76 -6.77 6.88 -4.48
C LEU A 76 -7.64 6.69 -5.71
N ILE A 77 -8.94 6.46 -5.49
CA ILE A 77 -9.98 6.50 -6.53
C ILE A 77 -10.75 7.80 -6.37
N ASP A 78 -10.90 8.55 -7.46
CA ASP A 78 -11.67 9.80 -7.48
C ASP A 78 -13.17 9.48 -7.38
N LYS A 79 -13.86 10.05 -6.38
CA LYS A 79 -15.29 9.81 -6.18
C LYS A 79 -16.15 10.37 -7.30
N HIS A 80 -15.72 11.47 -7.91
CA HIS A 80 -16.47 12.16 -8.96
C HIS A 80 -16.41 11.40 -10.27
N GLU A 81 -15.28 10.73 -10.55
CA GLU A 81 -15.11 9.91 -11.76
C GLU A 81 -16.09 8.73 -11.80
N TYR A 82 -16.29 8.05 -10.67
CA TYR A 82 -17.15 6.87 -10.59
C TYR A 82 -18.54 7.14 -10.00
N ALA A 83 -18.86 8.39 -9.63
CA ALA A 83 -20.15 8.87 -9.12
C ALA A 83 -20.82 7.89 -8.12
N SER A 84 -20.11 7.53 -7.05
CA SER A 84 -20.57 6.54 -6.05
C SER A 84 -20.57 7.13 -4.66
N ASP A 85 -21.67 6.91 -3.92
CA ASP A 85 -21.85 7.46 -2.57
C ASP A 85 -21.38 6.47 -1.49
N THR A 86 -21.28 5.18 -1.83
CA THR A 86 -20.86 4.13 -0.91
C THR A 86 -19.68 3.30 -1.44
N TYR A 87 -18.95 2.68 -0.52
CA TYR A 87 -17.84 1.80 -0.85
C TYR A 87 -18.30 0.57 -1.66
N ASP A 88 -19.44 -0.01 -1.29
CA ASP A 88 -19.96 -1.22 -1.95
C ASP A 88 -20.39 -0.94 -3.40
N GLU A 89 -21.05 0.20 -3.64
CA GLU A 89 -21.41 0.64 -5.00
C GLU A 89 -20.18 0.89 -5.85
N LEU A 90 -19.15 1.53 -5.28
CA LEU A 90 -17.89 1.73 -5.96
C LEU A 90 -17.24 0.40 -6.32
N ALA A 91 -17.11 -0.52 -5.36
CA ALA A 91 -16.50 -1.83 -5.57
C ALA A 91 -17.22 -2.61 -6.69
N GLN A 92 -18.55 -2.55 -6.73
CA GLN A 92 -19.34 -3.15 -7.80
C GLN A 92 -19.04 -2.50 -9.16
N LYS A 93 -19.00 -1.17 -9.26
CA LYS A 93 -18.67 -0.48 -10.52
C LYS A 93 -17.27 -0.82 -10.99
N LEU A 94 -16.26 -0.75 -10.11
CA LEU A 94 -14.88 -1.07 -10.45
C LEU A 94 -14.72 -2.50 -11.01
N SER A 95 -15.55 -3.44 -10.58
CA SER A 95 -15.54 -4.82 -11.11
C SER A 95 -16.06 -4.95 -12.54
N GLN A 96 -16.77 -3.94 -13.04
CA GLN A 96 -17.33 -3.90 -14.39
C GLN A 96 -16.46 -3.09 -15.37
N GLU A 97 -15.54 -2.28 -14.84
CA GLU A 97 -14.61 -1.49 -15.65
C GLU A 97 -13.53 -2.38 -16.26
N ALA A 98 -13.18 -2.10 -17.52
CA ALA A 98 -12.07 -2.75 -18.20
C ALA A 98 -10.71 -2.24 -17.69
N GLU A 99 -10.68 -0.98 -17.24
CA GLU A 99 -9.51 -0.29 -16.72
C GLU A 99 -9.97 0.67 -15.62
N VAL A 100 -9.23 0.73 -14.51
CA VAL A 100 -9.53 1.60 -13.38
C VAL A 100 -8.40 2.60 -13.21
N HIS A 101 -8.74 3.87 -13.12
CA HIS A 101 -7.78 4.94 -12.94
C HIS A 101 -7.56 5.20 -11.46
N ALA A 102 -6.32 5.04 -11.00
CA ALA A 102 -5.91 5.34 -9.64
C ALA A 102 -4.93 6.52 -9.62
N ILE A 103 -5.09 7.41 -8.65
CA ILE A 103 -4.22 8.56 -8.41
C ILE A 103 -3.24 8.19 -7.31
N ARG A 104 -1.93 8.30 -7.59
CA ARG A 104 -0.88 8.19 -6.59
C ARG A 104 -0.60 9.56 -5.97
N LYS A 105 -0.64 9.65 -4.64
CA LYS A 105 -0.12 10.79 -3.88
C LYS A 105 0.95 10.32 -2.91
N SER A 106 1.93 11.19 -2.67
CA SER A 106 3.07 10.90 -1.80
C SER A 106 3.27 12.03 -0.79
N PHE A 107 3.66 11.67 0.42
CA PHE A 107 3.99 12.60 1.50
C PHE A 107 4.90 11.92 2.52
N ASP A 108 5.68 12.69 3.25
CA ASP A 108 6.62 12.14 4.23
C ASP A 108 6.01 12.14 5.63
N VAL A 109 6.16 11.02 6.34
CA VAL A 109 5.69 10.86 7.72
C VAL A 109 6.89 10.55 8.60
N LYS A 110 6.99 11.22 9.75
CA LYS A 110 8.01 10.87 10.75
C LYS A 110 7.86 9.42 11.18
N LEU A 111 8.96 8.70 11.31
CA LEU A 111 8.92 7.29 11.71
C LEU A 111 8.26 7.10 13.09
N THR A 112 8.49 8.03 14.01
CA THR A 112 7.83 8.06 15.33
C THR A 112 6.31 8.24 15.24
N ASP A 113 5.82 8.84 14.15
CA ASP A 113 4.40 9.10 13.93
C ASP A 113 3.69 7.97 13.19
N LEU A 114 4.42 7.01 12.59
CA LEU A 114 3.81 5.87 11.92
C LEU A 114 2.87 5.09 12.83
N TYR A 115 3.24 4.91 14.10
CA TYR A 115 2.42 4.17 15.07
C TYR A 115 1.09 4.85 15.42
N LYS A 116 0.92 6.14 15.07
CA LYS A 116 -0.37 6.83 15.14
C LYS A 116 -1.36 6.25 14.12
N TYR A 117 -0.86 5.76 12.98
CA TYR A 117 -1.67 5.34 11.84
C TYR A 117 -1.69 3.83 11.65
N PHE A 118 -0.54 3.18 11.85
CA PHE A 118 -0.34 1.73 11.76
C PHE A 118 -0.08 1.15 13.16
N LYS A 119 -0.83 0.12 13.54
CA LYS A 119 -0.60 -0.59 14.80
C LYS A 119 0.57 -1.57 14.67
N ARG A 120 0.65 -2.29 13.56
CA ARG A 120 1.68 -3.28 13.23
C ARG A 120 1.88 -3.35 11.73
N PHE A 121 3.09 -3.74 11.33
CA PHE A 121 3.39 -4.12 9.96
C PHE A 121 4.30 -5.35 9.97
N ASP A 122 4.15 -6.18 8.95
CA ASP A 122 5.02 -7.32 8.68
C ASP A 122 5.38 -7.32 7.21
N CYS A 123 6.64 -7.61 6.90
CA CYS A 123 7.17 -7.65 5.55
C CYS A 123 7.98 -8.91 5.37
N PHE A 124 7.67 -9.67 4.32
CA PHE A 124 8.40 -10.86 3.95
C PHE A 124 8.66 -10.85 2.45
N ALA A 125 9.91 -11.08 2.07
CA ALA A 125 10.33 -11.07 0.67
C ALA A 125 11.10 -12.35 0.33
N LEU A 126 10.97 -12.74 -0.92
CA LEU A 126 11.68 -13.87 -1.51
C LEU A 126 12.68 -13.32 -2.53
N THR A 127 13.79 -14.03 -2.68
CA THR A 127 14.72 -13.80 -3.80
C THR A 127 14.18 -14.44 -5.07
N ASP A 128 14.83 -14.15 -6.21
CA ASP A 128 14.52 -14.76 -7.50
C ASP A 128 14.58 -16.29 -7.52
N MET A 129 15.28 -16.91 -6.55
CA MET A 129 15.31 -18.37 -6.39
C MET A 129 13.91 -18.97 -6.23
N SER A 130 12.98 -18.23 -5.64
CA SER A 130 11.60 -18.66 -5.42
C SER A 130 10.86 -19.03 -6.71
N SER A 131 11.25 -18.48 -7.86
CA SER A 131 10.71 -18.84 -9.17
C SER A 131 10.86 -20.34 -9.51
N ASN A 132 11.82 -21.02 -8.87
CA ASN A 132 12.09 -22.45 -9.06
C ASN A 132 11.37 -23.36 -8.05
N ILE A 133 10.67 -22.78 -7.06
CA ILE A 133 10.06 -23.51 -5.95
C ILE A 133 8.58 -23.77 -6.26
N LYS A 134 8.23 -25.05 -6.45
CA LYS A 134 6.82 -25.45 -6.68
C LYS A 134 5.99 -25.52 -5.40
N LYS A 135 6.63 -25.81 -4.28
CA LYS A 135 6.01 -25.90 -2.95
C LYS A 135 7.05 -25.58 -1.89
N LEU A 136 6.70 -24.67 -0.98
CA LEU A 136 7.50 -24.29 0.18
C LEU A 136 6.81 -24.80 1.44
N ASN A 137 7.56 -25.46 2.33
CA ASN A 137 7.12 -25.76 3.69
C ASN A 137 8.06 -25.01 4.64
N ILE A 138 7.51 -24.28 5.61
CA ILE A 138 8.27 -23.45 6.57
C ILE A 138 8.10 -24.10 7.95
N GLU A 139 9.20 -24.31 8.66
CA GLU A 139 9.22 -24.79 10.05
C GLU A 139 9.70 -23.64 10.95
N GLU A 140 8.97 -23.36 12.03
CA GLU A 140 9.39 -22.43 13.08
C GLU A 140 10.31 -23.16 14.07
N GLN A 141 11.39 -22.50 14.51
CA GLN A 141 12.29 -23.01 15.55
C GLN A 141 12.12 -22.26 16.85
#